data_AF-A0A9E3SD27-F1
#
_entry.id   AF-A0A9E3SD27-F1
#
_cell.length_a   1.000
_cell.length_b   1.000
_cell.length_c   1.000
_cell.angle_alpha   90.00
_cell.angle_beta   90.00
_cell.angle_gamma   90.00
#
_symmetry.space_group_name_H-M   'P 1'
#
loop_
_entity.id
_entity.type
_entity.pdbx_description
1 polymer ?
#
loop_
_entity_poly.entity_id
_entity_poly.type
_entity_poly.pdbx_seq_one_letter_code
_entity_poly.pdbx_strand_id
1 'polypeptide(L)'
;HKVLNLIALEKLESAEFAYFPMLKASMIFNNKKGIFKKKIEKLPVNLYLDYKDQQIMNIKGGKMTFEPLIEMDPHKIEDIDGLILPAAKSKSEIDYDFRKLGKKISPEEVRKLLERKYDVEVNEVELLLYPVWHCRIQHKETGSIRLLTIDAVMGYPLVNLSNI
;
A
#
# COMPACT_ATOMS: atom_id res chain seq x y z
N HIS A 1 18.28 19.34 -19.96
CA HIS A 1 18.83 18.18 -19.24
C HIS A 1 18.35 16.90 -19.91
N LYS A 2 19.29 15.99 -20.21
CA LYS A 2 19.12 14.77 -21.02
C LYS A 2 18.08 13.80 -20.42
N VAL A 3 16.81 13.92 -20.80
CA VAL A 3 15.91 12.76 -20.88
C VAL A 3 16.21 12.09 -22.21
N LEU A 4 17.42 11.55 -22.36
CA LEU A 4 17.75 10.70 -23.51
C LEU A 4 16.94 9.42 -23.33
N ASN A 5 15.82 9.36 -24.07
CA ASN A 5 14.92 8.23 -24.29
C ASN A 5 15.32 6.91 -23.59
N LEU A 6 15.10 6.81 -22.28
CA LEU A 6 15.17 5.53 -21.55
C LEU A 6 14.30 4.47 -22.27
N ILE A 7 13.15 4.88 -22.79
CA ILE A 7 12.24 4.02 -23.59
C ILE A 7 12.89 3.53 -24.90
N ALA A 8 13.76 4.32 -25.55
CA ALA A 8 14.43 3.87 -26.76
C ALA A 8 15.48 2.79 -26.46
N LEU A 9 16.11 2.85 -25.28
CA LEU A 9 17.15 1.91 -24.86
C LEU A 9 16.59 0.69 -24.12
N GLU A 10 15.32 0.70 -23.72
CA GLU A 10 14.71 -0.38 -22.95
C GLU A 10 13.67 -1.16 -23.77
N LYS A 11 13.53 -2.46 -23.47
CA LYS A 11 12.43 -3.31 -23.91
C LYS A 11 11.75 -3.94 -22.70
N LEU A 12 10.43 -4.01 -22.72
CA LEU A 12 9.67 -4.84 -21.78
C LEU A 12 9.84 -6.30 -22.23
N GLU A 13 10.46 -7.13 -21.40
CA GLU A 13 10.60 -8.57 -21.66
C GLU A 13 9.35 -9.35 -21.25
N SER A 14 8.81 -9.01 -20.07
CA SER A 14 7.58 -9.62 -19.57
C SER A 14 6.86 -8.66 -18.63
N ALA A 15 5.55 -8.87 -18.51
CA ALA A 15 4.71 -8.29 -17.49
C ALA A 15 3.79 -9.38 -16.93
N GLU A 16 3.90 -9.63 -15.64
CA GLU A 16 3.12 -10.66 -14.95
C GLU A 16 2.14 -9.99 -13.99
N PHE A 17 0.87 -10.33 -14.12
CA PHE A 17 -0.16 -9.86 -13.19
C PHE A 17 -0.06 -10.64 -11.88
N ALA A 18 -0.15 -9.92 -10.77
CA ALA A 18 -0.17 -10.52 -9.45
C ALA A 18 -1.03 -9.71 -8.48
N TYR A 19 -1.29 -10.29 -7.32
CA TYR A 19 -1.88 -9.60 -6.19
C TYR A 19 -0.84 -9.36 -5.11
N PHE A 20 -0.64 -8.09 -4.76
CA PHE A 20 0.15 -7.63 -3.64
C PHE A 20 -0.73 -7.61 -2.36
N PRO A 21 -0.46 -8.46 -1.36
CA PRO A 21 -1.27 -8.52 -0.16
C PRO A 21 -1.09 -7.29 0.72
N MET A 22 -2.20 -6.70 1.14
CA MET A 22 -2.28 -5.53 1.99
C MET A 22 -3.31 -5.74 3.10
N LEU A 23 -3.26 -4.89 4.12
CA LEU A 23 -4.28 -4.81 5.16
C LEU A 23 -4.92 -3.43 5.09
N LYS A 24 -6.25 -3.38 4.98
CA LYS A 24 -7.02 -2.15 5.14
C LYS A 24 -7.48 -2.06 6.59
N ALA A 25 -7.07 -1.01 7.30
CA ALA A 25 -7.51 -0.73 8.67
C ALA A 25 -8.45 0.48 8.66
N SER A 26 -9.73 0.23 8.94
CA SER A 26 -10.76 1.26 9.07
C SER A 26 -10.75 1.80 10.49
N MET A 27 -10.49 3.10 10.68
CA MET A 27 -10.30 3.68 12.01
C MET A 27 -10.94 5.06 12.16
N ILE A 28 -11.12 5.48 13.42
CA ILE A 28 -11.59 6.82 13.78
C ILE A 28 -10.47 7.54 14.51
N PHE A 29 -10.04 8.66 13.95
CA PHE A 29 -9.11 9.57 14.62
C PHE A 29 -9.82 10.45 15.62
N ASN A 30 -9.26 10.53 16.83
CA ASN A 30 -9.71 11.45 17.87
C ASN A 30 -8.90 12.75 17.78
N ASN A 31 -9.29 13.67 16.90
CA ASN A 31 -8.60 14.96 16.78
C ASN A 31 -8.99 15.87 17.95
N LYS A 32 -8.06 16.07 18.90
CA LYS A 32 -8.22 16.95 20.06
C LYS A 32 -7.78 18.37 19.69
N LYS A 33 -8.74 19.26 19.43
CA LYS A 33 -8.46 20.69 19.18
C LYS A 33 -8.63 21.54 20.45
N GLY A 34 -7.68 22.44 20.69
CA GLY A 34 -7.74 23.51 21.71
C GLY A 34 -7.11 23.18 23.07
N ILE A 35 -6.57 24.20 23.75
CA ILE A 35 -5.80 24.05 25.02
C ILE A 35 -6.75 23.86 26.23
N PHE A 36 -8.03 24.28 26.16
CA PHE A 36 -8.89 24.34 27.35
C PHE A 36 -10.38 23.95 27.19
N LYS A 37 -10.78 23.21 26.14
CA LYS A 37 -12.08 22.50 26.06
C LYS A 37 -12.04 21.51 24.90
N LYS A 38 -11.86 20.22 25.22
CA LYS A 38 -11.64 19.11 24.29
C LYS A 38 -12.86 18.88 23.39
N LYS A 39 -12.92 19.56 22.24
CA LYS A 39 -13.75 19.07 21.13
C LYS A 39 -12.98 17.91 20.49
N ILE A 40 -13.50 16.70 20.66
CA ILE A 40 -12.99 15.50 19.99
C ILE A 40 -13.72 15.43 18.65
N GLU A 41 -13.03 15.76 17.58
CA GLU A 41 -13.54 15.56 16.22
C GLU A 41 -13.19 14.14 15.80
N LYS A 42 -14.22 13.32 15.56
CA LYS A 42 -14.11 11.95 15.08
C LYS A 42 -14.00 11.97 13.55
N LEU A 43 -12.83 11.60 13.02
CA LEU A 43 -12.59 11.55 11.57
C LEU A 43 -12.41 10.08 11.15
N PRO A 44 -13.33 9.51 10.34
CA PRO A 44 -13.13 8.19 9.77
C PRO A 44 -12.01 8.25 8.73
N VAL A 45 -11.06 7.34 8.80
CA VAL A 45 -9.91 7.24 7.90
C VAL A 45 -9.59 5.78 7.66
N ASN A 46 -9.15 5.46 6.45
CA ASN A 46 -8.62 4.15 6.11
C ASN A 46 -7.11 4.21 5.96
N LEU A 47 -6.43 3.27 6.60
CA LEU A 47 -4.99 3.10 6.48
C LEU A 47 -4.71 1.78 5.77
N TYR A 48 -3.74 1.79 4.86
CA TYR A 48 -3.37 0.62 4.08
C TYR A 48 -1.96 0.23 4.45
N LEU A 49 -1.78 -1.00 4.88
CA LEU A 49 -0.51 -1.54 5.31
C LEU A 49 -0.08 -2.64 4.35
N ASP A 50 1.20 -2.78 4.06
CA ASP A 50 1.69 -4.00 3.46
C ASP A 50 1.46 -5.18 4.42
N TYR A 51 1.13 -6.36 3.89
CA TYR A 51 0.84 -7.50 4.73
C TYR A 51 2.06 -7.93 5.53
N LYS A 52 3.26 -7.98 4.96
CA LYS A 52 4.41 -8.66 5.56
C LYS A 52 5.02 -7.87 6.73
N ASP A 53 5.27 -6.60 6.52
CA ASP A 53 6.05 -5.72 7.39
C ASP A 53 5.21 -4.63 8.05
N GLN A 54 3.93 -4.53 7.69
CA GLN A 54 2.97 -3.56 8.25
C GLN A 54 3.41 -2.10 8.06
N GLN A 55 4.20 -1.83 7.04
CA GLN A 55 4.53 -0.50 6.57
C GLN A 55 3.32 0.13 5.90
N ILE A 56 3.18 1.43 6.10
CA ILE A 56 2.07 2.20 5.56
C ILE A 56 2.32 2.50 4.10
N MET A 57 1.30 2.25 3.30
CA MET A 57 1.28 2.70 1.93
C MET A 57 0.83 4.16 1.83
N ASN A 58 1.62 4.95 1.11
CA ASN A 58 1.35 6.35 0.78
C ASN A 58 1.51 6.56 -0.73
N ILE A 59 0.81 7.54 -1.30
CA ILE A 59 1.03 7.98 -2.68
C ILE A 59 1.76 9.33 -2.64
N LYS A 60 3.00 9.38 -3.14
CA LYS A 60 3.80 10.62 -3.16
C LYS A 60 4.42 10.83 -4.53
N GLY A 61 4.08 11.94 -5.18
CA GLY A 61 4.65 12.32 -6.48
C GLY A 61 4.43 11.27 -7.58
N GLY A 62 3.25 10.65 -7.62
CA GLY A 62 2.92 9.61 -8.60
C GLY A 62 3.65 8.28 -8.38
N LYS A 63 3.96 7.95 -7.12
CA LYS A 63 4.58 6.70 -6.70
C LYS A 63 3.87 6.15 -5.48
N MET A 64 3.75 4.84 -5.41
CA MET A 64 3.25 4.13 -4.23
C MET A 64 4.45 3.75 -3.35
N THR A 65 4.54 4.35 -2.17
CA THR A 65 5.67 4.21 -1.23
C THR A 65 5.23 3.49 0.02
N PHE A 66 6.10 2.65 0.58
CA PHE A 66 5.89 2.00 1.87
C PHE A 66 6.83 2.60 2.92
N GLU A 67 6.26 3.08 4.02
CA GLU A 67 6.98 3.80 5.08
C GLU A 67 6.70 3.17 6.45
N PRO A 68 7.69 3.11 7.36
CA PRO A 68 7.46 2.60 8.71
C PRO A 68 6.39 3.38 9.47
N LEU A 69 5.58 2.67 10.25
CA LEU A 69 4.55 3.19 11.16
C LEU A 69 5.01 4.26 12.18
N ILE A 70 6.30 4.58 12.29
CA ILE A 70 6.82 5.56 13.27
C ILE A 70 6.90 6.97 12.66
N GLU A 71 6.90 7.10 11.34
CA GLU A 71 7.25 8.36 10.66
C GLU A 71 6.04 9.19 10.22
N MET A 72 4.82 8.66 10.37
CA MET A 72 3.63 9.27 9.78
C MET A 72 2.79 10.03 10.81
N ASP A 73 2.50 11.28 10.50
CA ASP A 73 1.46 12.04 11.19
C ASP A 73 0.08 11.51 10.74
N PRO A 74 -0.73 10.97 11.64
CA PRO A 74 -2.04 10.44 11.30
C PRO A 74 -2.98 11.45 10.63
N HIS A 75 -2.80 12.75 10.86
CA HIS A 75 -3.58 13.79 10.20
C HIS A 75 -3.18 14.02 8.73
N LYS A 76 -2.12 13.35 8.26
CA LYS A 76 -1.63 13.39 6.89
C LYS A 76 -1.86 12.08 6.13
N ILE A 77 -2.61 11.14 6.72
CA ILE A 77 -3.03 9.94 6.00
C ILE A 77 -3.92 10.38 4.84
N GLU A 78 -3.47 10.09 3.63
CA GLU A 78 -4.28 10.30 2.44
C GLU A 78 -5.32 9.19 2.35
N ASP A 79 -6.60 9.57 2.34
CA ASP A 79 -7.68 8.63 2.05
C ASP A 79 -7.68 8.33 0.55
N ILE A 80 -7.30 7.11 0.21
CA ILE A 80 -7.18 6.62 -1.17
C ILE A 80 -8.37 5.76 -1.60
N ASP A 81 -9.40 5.59 -0.75
CA ASP A 81 -10.61 4.84 -1.12
C ASP A 81 -11.30 5.42 -2.36
N GLY A 82 -11.19 6.72 -2.61
CA GLY A 82 -11.73 7.36 -3.82
C GLY A 82 -10.95 7.05 -5.11
N LEU A 83 -9.72 6.54 -4.99
CA LEU A 83 -8.84 6.20 -6.12
C LEU A 83 -8.76 4.69 -6.36
N ILE A 84 -9.00 3.90 -5.32
CA ILE A 84 -8.78 2.46 -5.27
C ILE A 84 -10.11 1.82 -4.83
N LEU A 85 -10.98 1.50 -5.78
CA LEU A 85 -12.22 0.76 -5.50
C LEU A 85 -12.12 -0.68 -6.02
N PRO A 86 -11.43 -1.60 -5.33
CA PRO A 86 -11.63 -3.01 -5.57
C PRO A 86 -13.01 -3.38 -5.00
N ALA A 87 -13.89 -3.87 -5.87
CA ALA A 87 -15.13 -4.49 -5.42
C ALA A 87 -14.78 -5.68 -4.51
N ALA A 88 -15.47 -5.81 -3.38
CA ALA A 88 -15.34 -6.98 -2.53
C ALA A 88 -15.70 -8.24 -3.34
N LYS A 89 -14.80 -9.21 -3.35
CA LYS A 89 -14.97 -10.51 -4.02
C LYS A 89 -14.85 -11.63 -3.00
N SER A 90 -15.63 -12.70 -3.19
CA SER A 90 -15.46 -13.89 -2.36
C SER A 90 -14.11 -14.54 -2.65
N LYS A 91 -13.51 -15.21 -1.66
CA LYS A 91 -12.21 -15.88 -1.84
C LYS A 91 -12.19 -16.87 -3.01
N SER A 92 -13.32 -17.51 -3.29
CA SER A 92 -13.48 -18.46 -4.40
C SER A 92 -13.46 -17.81 -5.78
N GLU A 93 -13.70 -16.50 -5.88
CA GLU A 93 -13.67 -15.75 -7.14
C GLU A 93 -12.30 -15.14 -7.43
N ILE A 94 -11.35 -15.24 -6.49
CA ILE A 94 -10.03 -14.65 -6.62
C ILE A 94 -9.04 -15.75 -6.97
N ASP A 95 -8.42 -15.62 -8.15
CA ASP A 95 -7.27 -16.45 -8.54
C ASP A 95 -6.01 -16.02 -7.78
N TYR A 96 -5.96 -16.39 -6.50
CA TYR A 96 -4.84 -16.11 -5.61
C TYR A 96 -4.54 -17.31 -4.72
N ASP A 97 -3.27 -17.74 -4.74
CA ASP A 97 -2.80 -18.78 -3.83
C ASP A 97 -2.54 -18.19 -2.44
N PHE A 98 -3.54 -18.30 -1.56
CA PHE A 98 -3.47 -17.80 -0.17
C PHE A 98 -2.35 -18.43 0.67
N ARG A 99 -1.74 -19.55 0.24
CA ARG A 99 -0.55 -20.11 0.90
C ARG A 99 0.66 -19.18 0.78
N LYS A 100 0.70 -18.32 -0.25
CA LYS A 100 1.76 -17.32 -0.47
C LYS A 100 1.79 -16.22 0.59
N LEU A 101 0.72 -16.03 1.37
CA LEU A 101 0.69 -15.07 2.49
C LEU A 101 1.67 -15.46 3.61
N GLY A 102 2.05 -16.73 3.71
CA GLY A 102 2.92 -17.22 4.77
C GLY A 102 2.25 -17.13 6.15
N LYS A 103 2.89 -16.46 7.10
CA LYS A 103 2.39 -16.36 8.48
C LYS A 103 1.09 -15.56 8.49
N LYS A 104 0.02 -16.19 8.96
CA LYS A 104 -1.26 -15.50 9.20
C LYS A 104 -1.06 -14.38 10.21
N ILE A 105 -1.42 -13.17 9.82
CA ILE A 105 -1.47 -12.01 10.70
C ILE A 105 -2.76 -12.01 11.49
N SER A 106 -2.65 -11.68 12.77
CA SER A 106 -3.80 -11.47 13.65
C SER A 106 -4.34 -10.05 13.45
N PRO A 107 -5.60 -9.87 13.01
CA PRO A 107 -6.24 -8.56 12.96
C PRO A 107 -6.18 -7.81 14.29
N GLU A 108 -6.24 -8.55 15.41
CA GLU A 108 -6.16 -8.02 16.76
C GLU A 108 -4.76 -7.46 17.10
N GLU A 109 -3.69 -8.09 16.59
CA GLU A 109 -2.33 -7.58 16.77
C GLU A 109 -2.14 -6.26 16.02
N VAL A 110 -2.70 -6.15 14.82
CA VAL A 110 -2.68 -4.94 13.99
C VAL A 110 -3.49 -3.82 14.66
N ARG A 111 -4.69 -4.14 15.14
CA ARG A 111 -5.53 -3.22 15.94
C ARG A 111 -4.74 -2.64 17.10
N LYS A 112 -4.20 -3.49 17.98
CA LYS A 112 -3.41 -3.06 19.15
C LYS A 112 -2.19 -2.24 18.77
N LEU A 113 -1.51 -2.59 17.66
CA LEU A 113 -0.36 -1.83 17.18
C LEU A 113 -0.75 -0.41 16.79
N LEU A 114 -1.83 -0.25 16.03
CA LEU A 114 -2.32 1.03 15.54
C LEU A 114 -2.87 1.90 16.68
N GLU A 115 -3.73 1.35 17.54
CA GLU A 115 -4.31 2.07 18.69
C GLU A 115 -3.26 2.48 19.73
N ARG A 116 -2.13 1.75 19.82
CA ARG A 116 -1.00 2.14 20.67
C ARG A 116 -0.17 3.26 20.04
N LYS A 117 0.05 3.20 18.72
CA LYS A 117 0.89 4.17 18.00
C LYS A 117 0.17 5.47 17.71
N TYR A 118 -1.14 5.41 17.51
CA TYR A 118 -1.99 6.53 17.15
C TYR A 118 -3.16 6.62 18.12
N ASP A 119 -3.62 7.82 18.43
CA ASP A 119 -4.83 8.06 19.25
C ASP A 119 -6.09 7.79 18.42
N VAL A 120 -6.27 6.53 18.04
CA VAL A 120 -7.34 6.01 17.16
C VAL A 120 -8.15 4.94 17.84
N GLU A 121 -9.36 4.75 17.34
CA GLU A 121 -10.16 3.54 17.53
C GLU A 121 -10.19 2.78 16.19
N VAL A 122 -9.68 1.55 16.15
CA VAL A 122 -9.71 0.74 14.92
C VAL A 122 -11.00 -0.06 14.92
N ASN A 123 -11.85 0.16 13.93
CA ASN A 123 -13.13 -0.54 13.80
C ASN A 123 -12.93 -1.93 13.19
N GLU A 124 -12.16 -1.99 12.11
CA GLU A 124 -12.03 -3.19 11.28
C GLU A 124 -10.64 -3.28 10.65
N VAL A 125 -10.17 -4.51 10.44
CA VAL A 125 -8.94 -4.80 9.68
C VAL A 125 -9.24 -5.91 8.68
N GLU A 126 -9.15 -5.60 7.40
CA GLU A 126 -9.48 -6.50 6.30
C GLU A 126 -8.23 -6.85 5.47
N LEU A 127 -8.16 -8.07 4.96
CA LEU A 127 -7.17 -8.44 3.94
C LEU A 127 -7.60 -7.87 2.60
N LEU A 128 -6.72 -7.10 1.98
CA LEU A 128 -6.89 -6.56 0.64
C LEU A 128 -5.86 -7.19 -0.30
N LEU A 129 -6.31 -7.68 -1.46
CA LEU A 129 -5.44 -8.19 -2.51
C LEU A 129 -5.32 -7.12 -3.60
N TYR A 130 -4.25 -6.33 -3.53
CA TYR A 130 -4.06 -5.17 -4.38
C TYR A 130 -3.43 -5.56 -5.73
N PRO A 131 -4.04 -5.24 -6.88
CA PRO A 131 -3.58 -5.72 -8.17
C PRO A 131 -2.32 -4.98 -8.63
N VAL A 132 -1.30 -5.71 -9.07
CA VAL A 132 -0.02 -5.16 -9.54
C VAL A 132 0.49 -5.90 -10.78
N TRP A 133 1.35 -5.22 -11.53
CA TRP A 133 2.15 -5.78 -12.60
C TRP A 133 3.60 -5.88 -12.16
N HIS A 134 4.19 -7.07 -12.23
CA HIS A 134 5.63 -7.27 -12.14
C HIS A 134 6.23 -7.25 -13.54
N CYS A 135 6.91 -6.15 -13.86
CA CYS A 135 7.52 -5.91 -15.15
C CYS A 135 9.01 -6.22 -15.12
N ARG A 136 9.47 -7.01 -16.08
CA ARG A 136 10.89 -7.24 -16.34
C ARG A 136 11.32 -6.39 -17.53
N ILE A 137 12.21 -5.44 -17.30
CA ILE A 137 12.65 -4.48 -18.31
C ILE A 137 14.14 -4.71 -18.57
N GLN A 138 14.49 -4.97 -19.82
CA GLN A 138 15.87 -5.18 -20.25
C GLN A 138 16.38 -4.00 -21.06
N HIS A 139 17.59 -3.55 -20.76
CA HIS A 139 18.33 -2.61 -21.58
C HIS A 139 18.82 -3.30 -22.87
N LYS A 140 18.48 -2.76 -24.04
CA LYS A 140 18.72 -3.37 -25.36
C LYS A 140 20.20 -3.55 -25.68
N GLU A 141 21.04 -2.60 -25.27
CA GLU A 141 22.48 -2.63 -25.58
C GLU A 141 23.29 -3.46 -24.56
N THR A 142 23.14 -3.19 -23.27
CA THR A 142 23.91 -3.85 -22.20
C THR A 142 23.32 -5.18 -21.75
N GLY A 143 22.06 -5.47 -22.07
CA GLY A 143 21.34 -6.63 -21.57
C GLY A 143 20.96 -6.57 -20.08
N SER A 144 21.25 -5.46 -19.38
CA SER A 144 20.96 -5.33 -17.94
C SER A 144 19.46 -5.35 -17.67
N ILE A 145 19.03 -6.01 -16.61
CA ILE A 145 17.63 -6.13 -16.22
C ILE A 145 17.33 -5.26 -15.01
N ARG A 146 16.22 -4.54 -15.06
CA ARG A 146 15.56 -3.97 -13.89
C ARG A 146 14.17 -4.56 -13.73
N LEU A 147 13.80 -4.84 -12.48
CA LEU A 147 12.46 -5.24 -12.11
C LEU A 147 11.69 -4.00 -11.68
N LEU A 148 10.46 -3.87 -12.14
CA LEU A 148 9.58 -2.77 -11.81
C LEU A 148 8.22 -3.34 -11.44
N THR A 149 7.76 -3.05 -10.23
CA THR A 149 6.38 -3.33 -9.84
C THR A 149 5.55 -2.07 -10.03
N ILE A 150 4.42 -2.19 -10.74
CA ILE A 150 3.51 -1.08 -11.04
C ILE A 150 2.14 -1.44 -10.50
N ASP A 151 1.43 -0.51 -9.87
CA ASP A 151 0.04 -0.74 -9.52
C ASP A 151 -0.83 -0.83 -10.78
N ALA A 152 -1.80 -1.74 -10.77
CA ALA A 152 -2.64 -2.00 -11.94
C ALA A 152 -3.83 -1.02 -12.07
N VAL A 153 -3.97 -0.04 -11.17
CA VAL A 153 -5.12 0.88 -11.09
C VAL A 153 -4.76 2.25 -11.69
N MET A 154 -3.71 2.87 -11.15
CA MET A 154 -3.18 4.19 -11.45
C MET A 154 -1.92 4.15 -12.33
N GLY A 155 -1.22 3.02 -12.37
CA GLY A 155 0.02 2.87 -13.15
C GLY A 155 1.25 3.50 -12.48
N TYR A 156 1.21 3.74 -11.18
CA TYR A 156 2.32 4.22 -10.39
C TYR A 156 3.27 3.09 -9.99
N PRO A 157 4.60 3.36 -10.00
CA PRO A 157 5.56 2.38 -9.55
C PRO A 157 5.48 2.22 -8.02
N LEU A 158 5.55 0.98 -7.57
CA LEU A 158 5.75 0.64 -6.16
C LEU A 158 7.24 0.77 -5.83
N VAL A 159 7.55 1.51 -4.77
CA VAL A 159 8.92 1.75 -4.31
C VAL A 159 9.07 1.42 -2.83
N ASN A 160 10.30 1.13 -2.40
CA ASN A 160 10.64 0.72 -1.04
C ASN A 160 9.95 -0.57 -0.55
N LEU A 161 9.64 -1.49 -1.47
CA LEU A 161 9.20 -2.83 -1.09
C LEU A 161 10.34 -3.53 -0.35
N SER A 162 10.12 -3.91 0.91
CA SER A 162 11.04 -4.72 1.68
C SER A 162 11.12 -6.12 1.05
N ASN A 163 12.14 -6.33 0.21
CA ASN A 163 12.56 -7.57 -0.45
C ASN A 163 11.42 -8.58 -0.69
N ILE A 164 10.82 -8.52 -1.88
CA ILE A 164 10.11 -9.65 -2.49
C ILE A 164 11.09 -10.82 -2.60
#